data_AF-A0A0B6Z0H2-F1
#
_entry.id   AF-A0A0B6Z0H2-F1
#
_cell.length_a   1.000
_cell.length_b   1.000
_cell.length_c   1.000
_cell.angle_alpha   90.00
_cell.angle_beta   90.00
_cell.angle_gamma   90.00
#
_symmetry.space_group_name_H-M   'P 1'
#
loop_
_entity.id
_entity.type
_entity.pdbx_description
1 polymer ?
#
loop_
_entity_poly.entity_id
_entity_poly.type
_entity_poly.pdbx_seq_one_letter_code
_entity_poly.pdbx_strand_id
1 'polypeptide(L)'
;KVIGEFLSAHQPYPFLIAKVVFQVFTNLHQQQQQGLVKEWVMLSLSNFTQRSPLAMAMWSLTLFFISASTNVWLRALFPHVLGRIGYMEVMDRKLFCLCALDFY
;
A
#
# COMPACT_ATOMS: atom_id res chain seq x y z
N LYS A 1 -4.94 13.06 -4.89
CA LYS A 1 -4.88 13.78 -3.59
C LYS A 1 -4.54 12.82 -2.42
N VAL A 2 -5.36 11.78 -2.16
CA VAL A 2 -5.15 10.82 -1.04
C VAL A 2 -3.78 10.11 -1.09
N ILE A 3 -3.34 9.60 -2.24
CA ILE A 3 -2.03 8.94 -2.38
C ILE A 3 -0.87 9.90 -2.11
N GLY A 4 -1.00 11.17 -2.51
CA GLY A 4 0.02 12.20 -2.23
C GLY A 4 0.15 12.48 -0.74
N GLU A 5 -0.96 12.54 0.00
CA GLU A 5 -0.94 12.70 1.46
C GLU A 5 -0.38 11.46 2.18
N PHE A 6 -0.56 10.27 1.61
CA PHE A 6 0.01 9.03 2.14
C PHE A 6 1.54 8.99 2.02
N LEU A 7 2.05 9.55 0.92
CA LEU A 7 3.47 9.61 0.59
C LEU A 7 4.19 10.81 1.20
N SER A 8 3.46 11.79 1.71
CA SER A 8 4.04 13.00 2.29
C SER A 8 4.97 12.68 3.46
N ALA A 9 6.20 13.20 3.40
CA ALA A 9 7.17 13.11 4.49
C ALA A 9 6.73 13.86 5.75
N HIS A 10 5.84 14.86 5.61
CA HIS A 10 5.34 15.68 6.70
C HIS A 10 4.05 15.12 7.34
N GLN A 11 3.59 13.93 6.94
CA GLN A 11 2.37 13.35 7.49
C GLN A 11 2.62 12.79 8.91
N PRO A 12 2.05 13.39 9.98
CA PRO A 12 2.24 12.91 11.35
C PRO A 12 1.56 11.55 11.60
N TYR A 13 0.50 11.22 10.85
CA TYR A 13 -0.30 10.02 11.08
C TYR A 13 -0.45 9.14 9.82
N PRO A 14 0.66 8.58 9.29
CA PRO A 14 0.65 7.80 8.05
C PRO A 14 -0.24 6.55 8.13
N PHE A 15 -0.44 6.00 9.32
CA PHE A 15 -1.34 4.85 9.56
C PHE A 15 -2.82 5.20 9.36
N LEU A 16 -3.25 6.44 9.64
CA LEU A 16 -4.62 6.85 9.37
C LEU A 16 -4.85 6.96 7.87
N ILE A 17 -3.92 7.58 7.16
CA ILE A 17 -4.01 7.71 5.70
C ILE A 17 -3.95 6.33 5.02
N ALA A 18 -3.13 5.39 5.52
CA ALA A 18 -3.15 4.01 5.02
C ALA A 18 -4.55 3.38 5.09
N LYS A 19 -5.27 3.56 6.20
CA LYS A 19 -6.66 3.05 6.34
C LYS A 19 -7.60 3.71 5.33
N VAL A 20 -7.47 5.02 5.11
CA VAL A 20 -8.25 5.75 4.10
C VAL A 20 -7.96 5.20 2.71
N VAL A 21 -6.69 4.99 2.35
CA VAL A 21 -6.29 4.36 1.08
C VAL A 21 -6.95 2.99 0.95
N PHE A 22 -6.84 2.13 1.96
CA PHE A 22 -7.48 0.81 1.95
C PHE A 22 -9.00 0.88 1.71
N GLN A 23 -9.68 1.82 2.35
CA GLN A 23 -11.12 2.03 2.14
C GLN A 23 -11.44 2.54 0.73
N VAL A 24 -10.63 3.44 0.16
CA VAL A 24 -10.79 3.92 -1.22
C VAL A 24 -10.69 2.76 -2.20
N PHE A 25 -9.65 1.93 -2.12
CA PHE A 25 -9.53 0.75 -2.98
C PHE A 25 -10.64 -0.28 -2.73
N THR A 26 -11.11 -0.42 -1.49
CA THR A 26 -12.28 -1.26 -1.19
C THR A 26 -13.52 -0.81 -1.96
N ASN A 27 -13.81 0.49 -1.97
CA ASN A 27 -14.93 1.04 -2.72
C ASN A 27 -14.74 0.88 -4.24
N LEU A 28 -13.54 1.12 -4.77
CA LEU A 28 -13.24 0.93 -6.20
C LEU A 28 -13.47 -0.52 -6.63
N HIS A 29 -13.08 -1.48 -5.81
CA HIS A 29 -13.33 -2.90 -6.05
C HIS A 29 -14.82 -3.24 -6.03
N GLN A 30 -15.60 -2.69 -5.10
CA GLN A 30 -17.06 -2.86 -5.05
C GLN A 30 -17.75 -2.25 -6.28
N GLN A 31 -17.21 -1.17 -6.83
CA GLN A 31 -17.68 -0.52 -8.06
C GLN A 31 -17.13 -1.18 -9.34
N GLN A 32 -16.40 -2.30 -9.23
CA GLN A 32 -15.77 -3.02 -10.35
C GLN A 32 -14.79 -2.16 -11.19
N GLN A 33 -14.20 -1.12 -10.59
CA GLN A 33 -13.29 -0.18 -11.27
C GLN A 33 -11.82 -0.66 -11.26
N GLN A 34 -11.59 -1.92 -11.68
CA GLN A 34 -10.27 -2.55 -11.64
C GLN A 34 -9.22 -1.84 -12.53
N GLY A 35 -9.65 -1.27 -13.67
CA GLY A 35 -8.76 -0.50 -14.55
C GLY A 35 -8.17 0.72 -13.85
N LEU A 36 -8.99 1.46 -13.08
CA LEU A 36 -8.56 2.62 -12.32
C LEU A 36 -7.60 2.25 -11.18
N VAL A 37 -7.86 1.13 -10.50
CA VAL A 37 -6.95 0.58 -9.48
C VAL A 37 -5.56 0.34 -10.07
N LYS A 38 -5.48 -0.33 -11.22
CA LYS A 38 -4.21 -0.60 -11.89
C LYS A 38 -3.49 0.67 -12.33
N GLU A 39 -4.21 1.61 -12.93
CA GLU A 39 -3.66 2.91 -13.34
C GLU A 39 -3.08 3.69 -12.16
N TRP A 40 -3.81 3.77 -11.05
CA TRP A 40 -3.36 4.47 -9.85
C TRP A 40 -2.13 3.83 -9.24
N VAL A 41 -2.03 2.49 -9.30
CA VAL A 41 -0.82 1.80 -8.84
C VAL A 41 0.38 2.13 -9.72
N MET A 42 0.22 2.06 -11.05
CA MET A 42 1.28 2.37 -12.00
C MET A 42 1.78 3.81 -11.87
N LEU A 43 0.89 4.78 -11.73
CA LEU A 43 1.24 6.21 -11.60
C LEU A 43 1.92 6.57 -10.28
N SER A 44 1.74 5.75 -9.24
CA SER A 44 2.26 6.04 -7.91
C SER A 44 3.56 5.32 -7.57
N LEU A 45 3.90 4.24 -8.29
CA LEU A 45 5.10 3.43 -8.06
C LEU A 45 6.40 4.25 -8.00
N SER A 46 6.59 5.19 -8.93
CA SER A 46 7.77 6.07 -8.95
C SER A 46 7.86 6.96 -7.71
N ASN A 47 6.72 7.38 -7.15
CA ASN A 47 6.69 8.21 -5.95
C ASN A 47 7.01 7.38 -4.69
N PHE A 48 6.61 6.10 -4.65
CA PHE A 48 6.96 5.20 -3.55
C PHE A 48 8.46 4.89 -3.51
N THR A 49 9.11 4.70 -4.67
CA THR A 49 10.54 4.35 -4.72
C THR A 49 11.46 5.51 -4.31
N GLN A 50 10.97 6.75 -4.39
CA GLN A 50 11.69 7.95 -3.97
C GLN A 50 11.52 8.29 -2.48
N ARG A 51 10.66 7.57 -1.74
CA ARG A 51 10.39 7.84 -0.33
C ARG A 51 11.58 7.41 0.55
N SER A 52 11.95 8.27 1.49
CA SER A 52 12.95 8.00 2.52
C SER A 52 12.30 8.04 3.93
N PRO A 53 12.70 7.17 4.87
CA PRO A 53 13.67 6.07 4.74
C PRO A 53 13.11 4.88 3.93
N LEU A 54 13.99 4.02 3.42
CA LEU A 54 13.62 2.85 2.60
C LEU A 54 12.60 1.92 3.30
N ALA A 55 12.68 1.79 4.63
CA ALA A 55 11.71 1.02 5.42
C ALA A 55 10.28 1.58 5.28
N MET A 56 10.14 2.90 5.26
CA MET A 56 8.85 3.54 5.03
C MET A 56 8.37 3.38 3.58
N ALA A 57 9.28 3.43 2.60
CA ALA A 57 8.95 3.15 1.21
C ALA A 57 8.36 1.73 1.06
N MET A 58 9.07 0.73 1.59
CA MET A 58 8.64 -0.68 1.51
C MET A 58 7.34 -0.92 2.28
N TRP A 59 7.22 -0.43 3.51
CA TRP A 59 6.00 -0.56 4.31
C TRP A 59 4.79 0.06 3.61
N SER A 60 4.94 1.30 3.11
CA SER A 60 3.84 2.01 2.46
C SER A 60 3.44 1.36 1.13
N LEU A 61 4.40 0.90 0.34
CA LEU A 61 4.14 0.20 -0.92
C LEU A 61 3.53 -1.19 -0.69
N THR A 62 3.91 -1.90 0.38
CA THR A 62 3.28 -3.18 0.77
C THR A 62 1.80 -2.98 1.10
N LEU A 63 1.46 -1.99 1.94
CA LEU A 63 0.06 -1.68 2.26
C LEU A 63 -0.74 -1.25 1.03
N PHE A 64 -0.07 -0.59 0.09
CA PHE A 64 -0.69 -0.13 -1.14
C PHE A 64 -1.01 -1.30 -2.09
N PHE A 65 -0.08 -2.25 -2.28
CA PHE A 65 -0.37 -3.50 -3.00
C PHE A 65 -1.47 -4.32 -2.31
N ILE A 66 -1.43 -4.43 -0.98
CA ILE A 66 -2.50 -5.09 -0.21
C ILE A 66 -3.84 -4.43 -0.46
N SER A 67 -3.89 -3.10 -0.50
CA SER A 67 -5.13 -2.35 -0.76
C SER A 67 -5.65 -2.58 -2.17
N ALA A 68 -4.76 -2.66 -3.16
CA ALA A 68 -5.07 -2.87 -4.58
C ALA A 68 -5.39 -4.32 -4.95
N SER A 69 -5.07 -5.29 -4.09
CA SER A 69 -5.33 -6.70 -4.36
C SER A 69 -6.83 -7.04 -4.31
N THR A 70 -7.23 -8.03 -5.10
CA THR A 70 -8.55 -8.69 -5.02
C THR A 70 -8.54 -9.95 -4.14
N ASN A 71 -7.35 -10.41 -3.74
CA ASN A 71 -7.14 -11.58 -2.91
C ASN A 71 -7.52 -11.29 -1.45
N VAL A 72 -8.62 -11.89 -0.98
CA VAL A 72 -9.17 -11.66 0.37
C VAL A 72 -8.17 -11.99 1.47
N TRP A 73 -7.34 -13.03 1.28
CA TRP A 73 -6.35 -13.45 2.27
C TRP A 73 -5.21 -12.44 2.40
N LEU A 74 -4.75 -11.91 1.27
CA LEU A 74 -3.74 -10.88 1.24
C LEU A 74 -4.26 -9.60 1.93
N ARG A 75 -5.51 -9.22 1.64
CA ARG A 75 -6.18 -8.07 2.26
C ARG A 75 -6.38 -8.22 3.77
N ALA A 76 -6.62 -9.43 4.26
CA ALA A 76 -6.74 -9.71 5.69
C ALA A 76 -5.44 -9.42 6.47
N LEU A 77 -4.29 -9.39 5.79
CA LEU A 77 -3.00 -9.04 6.40
C LEU A 77 -2.83 -7.53 6.64
N PHE A 78 -3.72 -6.68 6.12
CA PHE A 78 -3.59 -5.23 6.22
C PHE A 78 -3.35 -4.73 7.66
N PRO A 79 -4.12 -5.14 8.70
CA PRO A 79 -3.90 -4.67 10.07
C PRO A 79 -2.55 -5.09 10.64
N HIS A 80 -2.06 -6.28 10.26
CA HIS A 80 -0.75 -6.79 10.68
C HIS A 80 0.37 -5.92 10.11
N VAL A 81 0.34 -5.66 8.80
CA VAL A 81 1.35 -4.81 8.14
C VAL A 81 1.27 -3.37 8.64
N LEU A 82 0.08 -2.86 8.91
CA LEU A 82 -0.11 -1.50 9.43
C LEU A 82 0.65 -1.29 10.75
N GLY A 83 0.68 -2.31 11.63
CA GLY A 83 1.41 -2.28 12.90
C GLY A 83 2.93 -2.37 12.78
N ARG A 84 3.46 -2.73 11.59
CA ARG A 84 4.90 -2.90 11.33
C ARG A 84 5.54 -1.68 10.68
N ILE A 85 5.07 -0.49 11.04
CA ILE A 85 5.59 0.77 10.51
C ILE A 85 7.09 0.94 10.82
N GLY A 86 7.88 1.20 9.79
CA GLY A 86 9.33 1.40 9.91
C GLY A 86 10.18 0.13 10.07
N TYR A 87 9.56 -1.05 10.17
CA TYR A 87 10.30 -2.32 10.19
C TYR A 87 10.67 -2.78 8.77
N MET A 88 11.81 -3.45 8.64
CA MET A 88 12.28 -4.05 7.38
C MET A 88 13.06 -5.34 7.65
N GLU A 89 12.42 -6.27 8.33
CA GLU A 89 12.99 -7.58 8.60
C GLU A 89 12.89 -8.47 7.36
N VAL A 90 13.45 -9.68 7.45
CA VAL A 90 13.39 -10.66 6.35
C VAL A 90 11.93 -10.99 6.00
N MET A 91 11.05 -11.07 7.00
CA MET A 91 9.63 -11.37 6.78
C MET A 91 8.90 -10.24 6.06
N ASP A 92 9.19 -8.98 6.41
CA ASP A 92 8.61 -7.80 5.73
C ASP A 92 8.99 -7.78 4.25
N ARG A 93 10.26 -8.08 3.94
CA ARG A 93 10.74 -8.18 2.55
C ARG A 93 10.05 -9.29 1.76
N LYS A 94 9.89 -10.47 2.37
CA LYS A 94 9.15 -11.59 1.75
C LYS A 94 7.69 -11.21 1.48
N LEU A 95 7.04 -10.57 2.46
CA LEU A 95 5.66 -10.14 2.32
C LEU A 95 5.50 -9.08 1.23
N PHE A 96 6.42 -8.11 1.17
CA PHE A 96 6.48 -7.13 0.10
C PHE A 96 6.53 -7.80 -1.28
N CYS A 97 7.45 -8.75 -1.48
CA CYS A 97 7.55 -9.48 -2.74
C CYS A 97 6.28 -10.27 -3.07
N LEU A 98 5.68 -10.95 -2.08
CA LEU A 98 4.42 -11.67 -2.27
C LEU A 98 3.28 -10.74 -2.71
N CYS A 99 3.13 -9.58 -2.09
CA CYS A 99 2.11 -8.60 -2.45
C CYS A 99 2.34 -8.01 -3.84
N ALA A 100 3.60 -7.77 -4.22
CA ALA A 100 3.95 -7.27 -5.54
C ALA A 100 3.67 -8.31 -6.64
N LEU A 101 3.92 -9.60 -6.36
CA LEU A 101 3.63 -10.70 -7.29
C LEU A 101 2.13 -10.93 -7.48
N ASP A 102 1.32 -10.78 -6.43
CA ASP A 102 -0.15 -10.91 -6.53
C ASP A 102 -0.78 -9.80 -7.40
N PHE A 103 -0.12 -8.64 -7.52
CA PHE A 103 -0.57 -7.54 -8.36
C PHE A 103 -0.21 -7.69 -9.86
N TYR A 104 0.83 -8.47 -10.20
CA TYR A 104 1.32 -8.66 -11.57
C TYR A 104 0.48 -9.72 -12.31
#